data_AF-A0A1Q9MUZ9-F1
#
_entry.id   AF-A0A1Q9MUZ9-F1
#
_cell.length_a   1.000
_cell.length_b   1.000
_cell.length_c   1.000
_cell.angle_alpha   90.00
_cell.angle_beta   90.00
_cell.angle_gamma   90.00
#
_symmetry.space_group_name_H-M   'P 1'
#
loop_
_entity.id
_entity.type
_entity.pdbx_description
1 polymer ?
#
loop_
_entity_poly.entity_id
_entity_poly.type
_entity_poly.pdbx_seq_one_letter_code
_entity_poly.pdbx_strand_id
1 'polypeptide(L)'
;MIMGTASNPQTCDECEGTVFNLARDPFLQRQYPFVAESVLKMCASCGAKYLACKNCGALLTRLNLWVDVHSVRDTCPVCGWQNPQITKWIA
;
A
#
# COMPACT_ATOMS: atom_id res chain seq x y z
N MET A 1 8.41 -4.59 28.13
CA MET A 1 7.66 -5.13 26.98
C MET A 1 7.94 -4.17 25.84
N ILE A 2 8.81 -4.56 24.90
CA ILE A 2 9.27 -3.68 23.82
C ILE A 2 8.10 -3.39 22.87
N MET A 3 7.91 -2.09 22.67
CA MET A 3 6.85 -1.47 21.91
C MET A 3 6.85 -1.97 20.46
N GLY A 4 5.65 -2.13 19.91
CA GLY A 4 5.44 -2.55 18.53
C GLY A 4 6.30 -1.75 17.57
N THR A 5 6.93 -2.46 16.64
CA THR A 5 7.62 -1.88 15.50
C THR A 5 6.60 -1.06 14.72
N ALA A 6 6.59 0.25 14.97
CA ALA A 6 5.93 1.20 14.11
C ALA A 6 6.63 1.09 12.76
N SER A 7 6.07 0.27 11.85
CA SER A 7 6.57 0.13 10.50
C SER A 7 6.70 1.54 9.96
N ASN A 8 7.94 1.96 9.67
CA ASN A 8 8.13 3.24 9.02
C ASN A 8 7.29 3.16 7.74
N PRO A 9 6.34 4.07 7.48
CA PRO A 9 5.45 3.97 6.32
C PRO A 9 6.18 4.22 4.99
N GLN A 10 7.51 4.14 5.00
CA GLN A 10 8.43 4.17 3.89
C GLN A 10 9.32 2.91 3.81
N THR A 11 9.19 1.97 4.75
CA THR A 11 9.89 0.67 4.77
C THR A 11 8.93 -0.44 4.37
N CYS A 12 9.46 -1.47 3.71
CA CYS A 12 8.68 -2.64 3.34
C CYS A 12 8.36 -3.49 4.57
N ASP A 13 7.08 -3.75 4.82
CA ASP A 13 6.63 -4.61 5.92
C ASP A 13 7.10 -6.07 5.81
N GLU A 14 7.53 -6.52 4.62
CA GLU A 14 7.96 -7.92 4.38
C GLU A 14 9.47 -8.16 4.56
N CYS A 15 10.30 -7.18 4.19
CA CYS A 15 11.75 -7.35 4.14
C CYS A 15 12.53 -6.13 4.65
N GLU A 16 11.83 -5.14 5.21
CA GLU A 16 12.40 -3.89 5.74
C GLU A 16 13.12 -3.00 4.70
N GLY A 17 13.05 -3.37 3.41
CA GLY A 17 13.66 -2.60 2.32
C GLY A 17 13.07 -1.19 2.19
N THR A 18 13.94 -0.23 1.86
CA THR A 18 13.60 1.21 1.73
C THR A 18 13.51 1.69 0.29
N VAL A 19 13.93 0.87 -0.68
CA VAL A 19 13.95 1.23 -2.10
C VAL A 19 12.68 0.73 -2.77
N PHE A 20 11.93 1.66 -3.37
CA PHE A 20 10.68 1.37 -4.06
C PHE A 20 10.69 1.92 -5.48
N ASN A 21 10.37 1.07 -6.44
CA ASN A 21 10.24 1.43 -7.85
C ASN A 21 8.77 1.62 -8.21
N LEU A 22 8.49 2.48 -9.19
CA LEU A 22 7.17 2.56 -9.79
C LEU A 22 6.84 1.21 -10.44
N ALA A 23 5.69 0.65 -10.08
CA ALA A 23 5.21 -0.60 -10.64
C ALA A 23 3.94 -0.38 -11.44
N ARG A 24 3.76 -1.21 -12.47
CA ARG A 24 2.49 -1.36 -13.17
C ARG A 24 2.11 -2.82 -13.12
N ASP A 25 0.93 -3.09 -12.61
CA ASP A 25 0.39 -4.45 -12.54
C ASP A 25 -1.03 -4.45 -13.12
N PRO A 26 -1.19 -4.87 -14.38
CA PRO A 26 -2.51 -4.87 -15.03
C PRO A 26 -3.48 -5.89 -14.41
N PHE A 27 -2.99 -6.93 -13.74
CA PHE A 27 -3.86 -7.89 -13.05
C PHE A 27 -4.45 -7.26 -11.80
N LEU A 28 -3.62 -6.61 -10.97
CA LEU A 28 -4.10 -5.87 -9.80
C LEU A 28 -5.04 -4.74 -10.19
N GLN A 29 -4.77 -4.02 -11.29
CA GLN A 29 -5.66 -2.96 -11.78
C GLN A 29 -7.03 -3.46 -12.24
N ARG A 30 -7.09 -4.66 -12.84
CA ARG A 30 -8.36 -5.29 -13.24
C ARG A 30 -9.14 -5.82 -12.04
N GLN A 31 -8.45 -6.42 -11.08
CA GLN A 31 -9.08 -7.02 -9.90
C GLN A 31 -9.53 -5.96 -8.89
N TYR A 32 -8.74 -4.89 -8.73
CA TYR A 32 -8.95 -3.85 -7.74
C TYR A 32 -9.03 -2.48 -8.44
N PRO A 33 -10.23 -1.96 -8.73
CA PRO A 33 -10.40 -0.71 -9.48
C PRO A 33 -9.67 0.49 -8.86
N PHE A 34 -9.56 0.54 -7.52
CA PHE A 34 -8.86 1.60 -6.80
C PHE A 34 -7.34 1.64 -7.08
N VAL A 35 -6.76 0.56 -7.59
CA VAL A 35 -5.36 0.48 -8.00
C VAL A 35 -5.12 1.23 -9.30
N ALA A 36 -6.09 1.23 -10.22
CA ALA A 36 -5.98 1.96 -11.48
C ALA A 36 -5.90 3.48 -11.26
N GLU A 37 -6.57 3.99 -10.23
CA GLU A 37 -6.54 5.41 -9.88
C GLU A 37 -5.38 5.78 -8.96
N SER A 38 -4.56 4.83 -8.52
CA SER A 38 -3.52 5.04 -7.51
C SER A 38 -2.14 4.71 -8.06
N VAL A 39 -1.09 5.23 -7.42
CA VAL A 39 0.30 4.93 -7.79
C VAL A 39 0.72 3.66 -7.08
N LEU A 40 1.12 2.64 -7.84
CA LEU A 40 1.65 1.40 -7.31
C LEU A 40 3.18 1.49 -7.21
N LYS A 41 3.70 1.21 -6.01
CA LYS A 41 5.13 1.10 -5.72
C LYS A 41 5.46 -0.35 -5.41
N MET A 42 6.60 -0.82 -5.87
CA MET A 42 7.09 -2.17 -5.60
C MET A 42 8.44 -2.08 -4.89
N CYS A 43 8.58 -2.81 -3.79
CA CYS A 43 9.85 -2.96 -3.08
C CYS A 43 10.86 -3.63 -4.02
N ALA A 44 12.02 -2.99 -4.20
CA ALA A 44 13.08 -3.51 -5.07
C ALA A 44 13.70 -4.81 -4.53
N SER A 45 13.63 -5.05 -3.22
CA SER A 45 14.27 -6.20 -2.56
C SER A 45 13.43 -7.48 -2.61
N CYS A 46 12.13 -7.40 -2.31
CA CYS A 46 11.26 -8.58 -2.22
C CYS A 46 10.11 -8.62 -3.24
N GLY A 47 9.90 -7.55 -4.01
CA GLY A 47 8.80 -7.47 -4.97
C GLY A 47 7.41 -7.19 -4.35
N ALA A 48 7.33 -6.95 -3.04
CA ALA A 48 6.06 -6.57 -2.40
C ALA A 48 5.53 -5.25 -2.97
N LYS A 49 4.23 -5.21 -3.24
CA LYS A 49 3.56 -4.07 -3.90
C LYS A 49 2.76 -3.29 -2.88
N TYR A 50 2.79 -1.97 -3.00
CA TYR A 50 2.15 -1.02 -2.12
C TYR A 50 1.46 0.07 -2.92
N LEU A 51 0.29 0.51 -2.48
CA LEU A 51 -0.24 1.78 -2.95
C LEU A 51 0.50 2.92 -2.29
N ALA A 52 0.79 3.96 -3.06
CA ALA A 52 1.26 5.22 -2.53
C ALA A 52 0.06 6.13 -2.19
N CYS A 53 0.16 6.83 -1.06
CA CYS A 53 -0.76 7.89 -0.69
C CYS A 53 -0.72 9.02 -1.74
N LYS A 54 -1.88 9.45 -2.22
CA LYS A 54 -1.98 10.56 -3.18
C LYS A 54 -1.55 11.91 -2.60
N ASN A 55 -1.68 12.09 -1.28
CA ASN A 55 -1.40 13.36 -0.62
C ASN A 55 0.10 13.55 -0.30
N CYS A 56 0.75 12.54 0.30
CA CYS A 56 2.14 12.65 0.76
C CYS A 56 3.13 11.69 0.08
N GLY A 57 2.65 10.78 -0.77
CA GLY A 57 3.49 9.79 -1.46
C GLY A 57 4.02 8.65 -0.59
N ALA A 58 3.70 8.59 0.70
CA ALA A 58 4.04 7.49 1.60
C ALA A 58 3.38 6.17 1.19
N LEU A 59 3.86 5.03 1.72
CA LEU A 59 3.22 3.74 1.51
C LEU A 59 1.92 3.70 2.32
N LEU A 60 0.81 3.40 1.65
CA LEU A 60 -0.53 3.38 2.21
C LEU A 60 -0.89 1.97 2.69
N THR A 61 -0.97 1.03 1.75
CA THR A 61 -1.35 -0.35 2.02
C THR A 61 -0.64 -1.29 1.09
N ARG A 62 -0.32 -2.50 1.59
CA ARG A 62 0.22 -3.59 0.78
C ARG A 62 -0.88 -4.18 -0.08
N LEU A 63 -0.52 -4.59 -1.29
CA LEU A 63 -1.40 -5.31 -2.21
C LEU A 63 -0.73 -6.58 -2.72
N ASN A 64 -1.56 -7.60 -2.90
CA ASN A 64 -1.26 -8.84 -3.58
C ASN A 64 -2.55 -9.34 -4.28
N LEU A 65 -2.47 -10.45 -5.02
CA LEU A 65 -3.61 -10.99 -5.78
C LEU A 65 -4.74 -11.56 -4.89
N TRP A 66 -4.48 -11.70 -3.59
CA TRP A 66 -5.35 -12.33 -2.59
C TRP A 66 -5.56 -11.39 -1.41
N VAL A 67 -5.68 -10.08 -1.67
CA VAL A 67 -5.76 -9.11 -0.58
C VAL A 67 -7.09 -9.28 0.16
N ASP A 68 -7.02 -9.40 1.48
CA ASP A 68 -8.17 -9.46 2.36
C ASP A 68 -8.58 -8.03 2.76
N VAL A 69 -9.89 -7.74 2.75
CA VAL A 69 -10.44 -6.42 3.12
C VAL A 69 -9.99 -5.97 4.53
N HIS A 70 -9.82 -6.91 5.46
CA HIS A 70 -9.36 -6.64 6.83
C HIS A 70 -7.86 -6.35 6.90
N SER A 71 -7.09 -6.67 5.85
CA SER A 71 -5.66 -6.38 5.75
C SER A 71 -5.35 -5.09 4.98
N VAL A 72 -6.38 -4.43 4.44
CA VAL A 72 -6.22 -3.21 3.64
C VAL A 72 -6.43 -1.96 4.50
N ARG A 73 -5.44 -1.05 4.45
CA ARG A 73 -5.53 0.27 5.09
C ARG A 73 -6.08 1.29 4.09
N ASP A 74 -7.24 1.87 4.41
CA ASP A 74 -7.80 2.98 3.65
C ASP A 74 -7.24 4.33 4.07
N THR A 75 -6.72 4.45 5.28
CA THR A 75 -6.18 5.68 5.86
C THR A 75 -4.66 5.70 5.89
N CYS A 76 -4.07 6.79 5.41
CA CYS A 76 -2.62 6.95 5.36
C CYS A 76 -2.03 7.13 6.76
N PRO A 77 -1.07 6.27 7.18
CA PRO A 77 -0.47 6.36 8.52
C PRO A 77 0.44 7.58 8.72
N VAL A 78 0.82 8.29 7.65
CA VAL A 78 1.70 9.48 7.73
C VAL A 78 0.91 10.77 7.87
N CYS A 79 -0.08 10.97 7.00
CA CYS A 79 -0.77 12.26 6.86
C CYS A 79 -2.25 12.20 7.20
N GLY A 80 -2.77 11.04 7.60
CA GLY A 80 -4.19 10.85 7.94
C GLY A 80 -5.15 10.92 6.74
N TRP A 81 -4.64 11.07 5.52
CA TRP A 81 -5.48 11.11 4.32
C TRP A 81 -6.14 9.75 4.08
N GLN A 82 -7.47 9.73 4.01
CA GLN A 82 -8.27 8.55 3.71
C GLN A 82 -8.50 8.44 2.20
N ASN A 83 -8.25 7.25 1.63
CA ASN A 83 -8.50 6.95 0.24
C ASN A 83 -9.96 6.52 0.05
N PRO A 84 -10.83 7.38 -0.51
CA PRO A 84 -12.26 7.08 -0.59
C PRO A 84 -12.57 5.88 -1.49
N GLN A 85 -11.69 5.54 -2.44
CA GLN A 85 -11.89 4.38 -3.31
C GLN A 85 -11.63 3.08 -2.57
N ILE A 86 -10.66 3.07 -1.65
CA ILE A 86 -10.39 1.91 -0.80
C ILE A 86 -11.50 1.77 0.23
N THR A 87 -11.91 2.86 0.89
CA THR A 87 -13.02 2.87 1.84
C THR A 87 -14.30 2.31 1.25
N LYS A 88 -14.63 2.68 0.00
CA LYS A 88 -15.78 2.13 -0.73
C LYS A 88 -15.66 0.64 -1.05
N TRP A 89 -14.44 0.13 -1.21
CA TRP A 89 -14.20 -1.27 -1.57
C TRP A 89 -14.23 -2.20 -0.34
N ILE A 90 -13.81 -1.71 0.83
CA ILE A 90 -13.84 -2.48 2.08
C ILE A 90 -15.19 -2.40 2.83
N ALA A 91 -16.07 -1.47 2.44
CA ALA A 91 -17.41 -1.28 3.02
C ALA A 91 -18.40 -2.33 2.51
#